data_AF-A0A6J7T872-F1
#
_entry.id   AF-A0A6J7T872-F1
#
_cell.length_a   1.000
_cell.length_b   1.000
_cell.length_c   1.000
_cell.angle_alpha   90.00
_cell.angle_beta   90.00
_cell.angle_gamma   90.00
#
_symmetry.space_group_name_H-M   'P 1'
#
loop_
_entity.id
_entity.type
_entity.pdbx_description
1 polymer ?
#
loop_
_entity_poly.entity_id
_entity_poly.type
_entity_poly.pdbx_seq_one_letter_code
_entity_poly.pdbx_strand_id
1 'polypeptide(L)'
;MEIKGIRETQTYIVEEVQKVYRDQGVSIHDKHIELIVRQMTRRVSVQETGDTDFLPGERTDNKTFRDTNRAMVEDGKRPAEGRTELMGITKASLATESWLSAASFQETTRVLTEAAIDGRGDSLNGLKENIIIGKLIPAGTGMMRYRDFGIDAPDYVPMATWHSDDEDTSDVLSAAWDGQSRGSDSVPG
;
A
#
# COMPACT_ATOMS: atom_id res chain seq x y z
N MET A 1 11.68 18.79 -20.95
CA MET A 1 11.26 19.26 -19.62
C MET A 1 11.42 20.76 -19.45
N GLU A 2 12.60 21.33 -19.70
CA GLU A 2 12.83 22.75 -19.45
C GLU A 2 12.06 23.71 -20.37
N ILE A 3 11.79 23.27 -21.60
CA ILE A 3 11.17 24.10 -22.64
C ILE A 3 9.65 23.87 -22.69
N LYS A 4 9.22 22.61 -22.75
CA LYS A 4 7.82 22.22 -22.98
C LYS A 4 7.05 21.82 -21.71
N GLY A 5 7.69 21.74 -20.55
CA GLY A 5 7.06 21.30 -19.30
C GLY A 5 7.14 19.80 -19.04
N ILE A 6 6.54 19.39 -17.93
CA ILE A 6 6.58 18.01 -17.41
C ILE A 6 5.67 17.06 -18.18
N ARG A 7 4.43 17.47 -18.49
CA ARG A 7 3.42 16.59 -19.11
C ARG A 7 3.89 16.14 -20.49
N GLU A 8 4.39 17.08 -21.29
CA GLU A 8 4.93 16.86 -22.62
C GLU A 8 6.15 15.94 -22.57
N THR A 9 6.97 16.04 -21.53
CA THR A 9 8.11 15.13 -21.33
C THR A 9 7.63 13.72 -20.98
N GLN A 10 6.61 13.59 -20.14
CA GLN A 10 6.03 12.29 -19.79
C GLN A 10 5.39 11.62 -21.01
N THR A 11 4.58 12.36 -21.78
CA THR A 11 3.97 11.87 -23.03
C THR A 11 5.01 11.43 -24.03
N TYR A 12 6.06 12.23 -24.23
CA TYR A 12 7.17 11.87 -25.12
C TYR A 12 7.82 10.53 -24.73
N ILE A 13 8.10 10.32 -23.45
CA ILE A 13 8.71 9.06 -22.98
C ILE A 13 7.76 7.87 -23.23
N VAL A 14 6.46 8.04 -22.96
CA VAL A 14 5.46 6.99 -23.20
C VAL A 14 5.41 6.63 -24.68
N GLU A 15 5.34 7.62 -25.57
CA GLU A 15 5.26 7.41 -27.01
C GLU A 15 6.49 6.69 -27.57
N GLU A 16 7.70 7.10 -27.17
CA GLU A 16 8.96 6.51 -27.64
C GLU A 16 9.12 5.05 -27.16
N VAL A 17 8.80 4.78 -25.90
CA VAL A 17 8.85 3.40 -25.37
C VAL A 17 7.80 2.53 -26.06
N GLN A 18 6.57 3.05 -26.22
CA GLN A 18 5.48 2.33 -26.87
C GLN A 18 5.76 2.06 -28.35
N LYS A 19 6.52 2.93 -29.04
CA LYS A 19 6.95 2.71 -30.42
C LYS A 19 7.85 1.48 -30.53
N VAL A 20 8.85 1.35 -29.66
CA VAL A 20 9.76 0.18 -29.65
C VAL A 20 9.00 -1.13 -29.38
N TYR A 21 8.05 -1.13 -28.44
CA TYR A 21 7.24 -2.32 -28.17
C TYR A 21 6.32 -2.68 -29.35
N ARG A 22 5.72 -1.68 -30.00
CA ARG A 22 4.91 -1.88 -31.21
C ARG A 22 5.74 -2.44 -32.36
N ASP A 23 6.96 -1.93 -32.55
CA ASP A 23 7.89 -2.40 -33.59
C ASP A 23 8.30 -3.87 -33.37
N GLN A 24 8.33 -4.33 -32.12
CA GLN A 24 8.58 -5.74 -31.76
C GLN A 24 7.31 -6.61 -31.74
N GLY A 25 6.14 -6.05 -32.10
CA GLY A 25 4.86 -6.75 -32.10
C GLY A 25 4.30 -7.05 -30.70
N VAL A 26 4.79 -6.38 -29.65
CA VAL A 26 4.35 -6.57 -28.27
C VAL A 26 3.32 -5.50 -27.90
N SER A 27 2.13 -5.94 -27.50
CA SER A 27 1.06 -5.04 -27.03
C SER A 27 1.18 -4.81 -25.52
N ILE A 28 1.48 -3.57 -25.12
CA ILE A 28 1.48 -3.12 -23.72
C ILE A 28 0.53 -1.94 -23.58
N HIS A 29 -0.26 -1.91 -22.51
CA HIS A 29 -1.13 -0.77 -22.23
C HIS A 29 -0.33 0.39 -21.62
N ASP A 30 -0.54 1.60 -22.14
CA ASP A 30 0.16 2.83 -21.76
C ASP A 30 0.20 3.09 -20.25
N LYS A 31 -0.87 2.72 -19.51
CA LYS A 31 -0.95 2.84 -18.04
C LYS A 31 0.27 2.27 -17.31
N HIS A 32 0.89 1.21 -17.83
CA HIS A 32 2.06 0.59 -17.21
C HIS A 32 3.29 1.48 -17.37
N ILE A 33 3.48 2.05 -18.56
CA ILE A 33 4.59 2.96 -18.84
C ILE A 33 4.38 4.27 -18.09
N GLU A 34 3.17 4.82 -18.08
CA GLU A 34 2.81 6.01 -17.31
C GLU A 34 3.11 5.85 -15.82
N LEU A 35 2.80 4.68 -15.23
CA LEU A 35 3.14 4.39 -13.83
C LEU A 35 4.64 4.45 -13.58
N ILE A 36 5.47 3.94 -14.50
CA ILE A 36 6.93 3.99 -14.39
C ILE A 36 7.43 5.44 -14.55
N VAL A 37 6.95 6.15 -15.57
CA VAL A 37 7.31 7.54 -15.84
C VAL A 37 6.91 8.46 -14.69
N ARG A 38 5.77 8.20 -14.03
CA ARG A 38 5.37 8.90 -12.80
C ARG A 38 6.39 8.73 -11.68
N GLN A 39 6.98 7.55 -11.52
CA GLN A 39 8.05 7.33 -10.54
C GLN A 39 9.34 8.07 -10.91
N MET A 40 9.65 8.17 -12.21
CA MET A 40 10.81 8.91 -12.71
C MET A 40 10.72 10.42 -12.43
N THR A 41 9.52 10.99 -12.34
CA THR A 41 9.28 12.43 -12.06
C THR A 41 8.74 12.70 -10.65
N ARG A 42 8.95 11.78 -9.69
CA ARG A 42 8.37 11.87 -8.34
C ARG A 42 9.05 12.93 -7.45
N ARG A 43 10.29 13.32 -7.74
CA ARG A 43 11.09 14.21 -6.88
C ARG A 43 11.12 15.66 -7.38
N VAL A 44 11.16 16.60 -6.45
CA VAL A 44 11.28 18.04 -6.71
C VAL A 44 12.55 18.54 -6.01
N SER A 45 13.37 19.28 -6.75
CA SER A 45 14.53 19.98 -6.23
C SER A 45 14.11 21.38 -5.81
N VAL A 46 14.31 21.73 -4.54
CA VAL A 46 13.99 23.05 -3.99
C VAL A 46 15.01 24.07 -4.48
N GLN A 47 14.53 25.16 -5.08
CA GLN A 47 15.35 26.27 -5.55
C GLN A 47 15.32 27.41 -4.54
N GLU A 48 14.11 27.84 -4.16
CA GLU A 48 13.89 28.84 -3.13
C GLU A 48 13.00 28.25 -2.03
N THR A 49 13.38 28.45 -0.78
CA THR A 49 12.68 27.84 0.36
C THR A 49 11.46 28.64 0.79
N GLY A 50 11.36 29.93 0.42
CA GLY A 50 10.32 30.80 0.92
C GLY A 50 10.34 30.85 2.45
N ASP A 51 9.17 30.67 3.08
CA ASP A 51 9.01 30.57 4.53
C ASP A 51 8.76 29.10 4.98
N THR A 52 9.11 28.12 4.15
CA THR A 52 9.05 26.69 4.48
C THR A 52 10.31 26.22 5.22
N ASP A 53 10.22 25.04 5.83
CA ASP A 53 11.35 24.36 6.50
C ASP A 53 12.26 23.58 5.53
N PHE A 54 12.06 23.72 4.21
CA PHE A 54 12.92 23.04 3.24
C PHE A 54 14.34 23.63 3.23
N LEU A 55 15.32 22.81 2.88
CA LEU A 55 16.69 23.25 2.66
C LEU A 55 16.92 23.61 1.18
N PRO A 56 17.74 24.64 0.88
CA PRO A 56 18.11 24.95 -0.51
C PRO A 56 18.82 23.76 -1.17
N GLY A 57 18.34 23.35 -2.35
CA GLY A 57 18.87 22.19 -3.08
C GLY A 57 18.39 20.82 -2.55
N GLU A 58 17.52 20.79 -1.54
CA GLU A 58 16.93 19.56 -1.04
C GLU A 58 16.06 18.88 -2.12
N ARG A 59 16.12 17.55 -2.19
CA ARG A 59 15.24 16.74 -3.05
C ARG A 59 14.12 16.13 -2.22
N THR A 60 12.96 16.76 -2.24
CA THR A 60 11.78 16.27 -1.54
C THR A 60 10.82 15.55 -2.48
N ASP A 61 9.85 14.84 -1.91
CA ASP A 61 8.77 14.21 -2.65
C ASP A 61 7.81 15.26 -3.21
N ASN A 62 7.32 15.08 -4.44
CA ASN A 62 6.41 16.04 -5.07
C ASN A 62 5.10 16.21 -4.27
N LYS A 63 4.58 15.14 -3.67
CA LYS A 63 3.39 15.21 -2.83
C LYS A 63 3.65 16.05 -1.59
N THR A 64 4.73 15.75 -0.86
CA THR A 64 5.14 16.50 0.34
C THR A 64 5.37 17.97 0.01
N PHE A 65 6.11 18.27 -1.07
CA PHE A 65 6.33 19.64 -1.54
C PHE A 65 5.02 20.38 -1.81
N ARG A 66 4.09 19.76 -2.53
CA ARG A 66 2.78 20.35 -2.82
C ARG A 66 1.93 20.56 -1.58
N ASP A 67 1.90 19.59 -0.68
CA ASP A 67 1.10 19.65 0.54
C ASP A 67 1.64 20.74 1.49
N THR A 68 2.96 20.83 1.67
CA THR A 68 3.61 21.90 2.45
C THR A 68 3.35 23.28 1.84
N ASN A 69 3.52 23.43 0.52
CA ASN A 69 3.27 24.71 -0.13
C ASN A 69 1.81 25.14 -0.07
N ARG A 70 0.86 24.19 -0.18
CA ARG A 70 -0.56 24.50 0.00
C ARG A 70 -0.82 25.04 1.40
N ALA A 71 -0.26 24.42 2.44
CA ALA A 71 -0.39 24.90 3.82
C ALA A 71 0.21 26.30 4.01
N MET A 72 1.38 26.58 3.44
CA MET A 72 1.99 27.92 3.52
C MET A 72 1.11 29.01 2.89
N VAL A 73 0.48 28.71 1.74
CA VAL A 73 -0.43 29.64 1.07
C VAL A 73 -1.69 29.87 1.90
N GLU A 74 -2.24 28.83 2.53
CA GLU A 74 -3.38 28.92 3.46
C GLU A 74 -3.05 29.79 4.69
N ASP A 75 -1.81 29.72 5.17
CA ASP A 75 -1.28 30.56 6.25
C ASP A 75 -0.89 32.00 5.80
N GLY A 76 -1.00 32.32 4.52
CA GLY A 76 -0.59 33.61 3.96
C GLY A 76 0.92 33.86 3.92
N LYS A 77 1.73 32.80 4.04
CA LYS A 77 3.20 32.82 3.98
C LYS A 77 3.70 32.60 2.55
N ARG A 78 5.00 32.81 2.32
CA ARG A 78 5.62 32.57 1.01
C ARG A 78 5.89 31.07 0.82
N PRO A 79 5.29 30.41 -0.19
CA PRO A 79 5.57 29.01 -0.49
C PRO A 79 7.00 28.85 -1.06
N ALA A 80 7.52 27.63 -1.01
CA ALA A 80 8.78 27.29 -1.65
C ALA A 80 8.65 27.20 -3.17
N GLU A 81 9.71 27.56 -3.89
CA GLU A 81 9.84 27.33 -5.32
C GLU A 81 10.76 26.14 -5.58
N GLY A 82 10.34 25.26 -6.48
CA GLY A 82 11.06 24.04 -6.77
C GLY A 82 10.78 23.54 -8.17
N ARG A 83 11.74 22.79 -8.71
CA ARG A 83 11.65 22.23 -10.05
C ARG A 83 11.61 20.72 -9.98
N THR A 84 10.65 20.10 -10.65
CA THR A 84 10.61 18.64 -10.76
C THR A 84 11.86 18.13 -11.48
N GLU A 85 12.49 17.09 -10.93
CA GLU A 85 13.64 16.43 -11.52
C GLU A 85 13.19 15.15 -12.23
N LEU A 86 13.64 14.96 -13.47
CA LEU A 86 13.50 13.67 -14.16
C LEU A 86 14.69 12.78 -13.80
N MET A 87 14.41 11.65 -13.17
CA MET A 87 15.43 10.67 -12.77
C MET A 87 15.27 9.37 -13.55
N GLY A 88 16.40 8.72 -13.86
CA GLY A 88 16.37 7.34 -14.35
C GLY A 88 15.78 6.38 -13.31
N ILE A 89 15.25 5.24 -13.75
CA ILE A 89 14.58 4.24 -12.89
C ILE A 89 15.45 3.77 -11.72
N THR A 90 16.76 3.60 -11.93
CA THR A 90 17.70 3.18 -10.88
C THR A 90 17.85 4.25 -9.81
N LYS A 91 18.08 5.51 -10.22
CA LYS A 91 18.19 6.66 -9.30
C LYS A 91 16.89 6.89 -8.54
N ALA A 92 15.74 6.77 -9.23
CA ALA A 92 14.43 6.89 -8.60
C ALA A 92 14.16 5.80 -7.56
N SER A 93 14.64 4.57 -7.80
CA SER A 93 14.46 3.44 -6.87
C SER A 93 15.31 3.58 -5.60
N LEU A 94 16.50 4.18 -5.71
CA LEU A 94 17.37 4.48 -4.57
C LEU A 94 16.86 5.66 -3.74
N ALA A 95 16.22 6.64 -4.39
CA ALA A 95 15.64 7.81 -3.75
C ALA A 95 14.27 7.52 -3.10
N THR A 96 14.05 6.34 -2.54
CA THR A 96 12.86 6.02 -1.74
C THR A 96 13.00 6.58 -0.31
N GLU A 97 11.88 6.76 0.40
CA GLU A 97 11.89 7.30 1.78
C GLU A 97 12.30 6.25 2.81
N SER A 98 12.04 4.97 2.52
CA SER A 98 12.49 3.88 3.38
C SER A 98 13.96 3.57 3.15
N TRP A 99 14.76 3.76 4.19
CA TRP A 99 16.15 3.35 4.16
C TRP A 99 16.29 1.83 4.08
N LEU A 100 15.37 1.06 4.67
CA LEU A 100 15.42 -0.41 4.65
C LEU A 100 15.18 -0.94 3.22
N SER A 101 14.17 -0.39 2.53
CA SER A 101 13.92 -0.68 1.12
C SER A 101 15.08 -0.25 0.23
N ALA A 102 15.63 0.95 0.45
CA ALA A 102 16.77 1.45 -0.33
C ALA A 102 18.00 0.54 -0.17
N ALA A 103 18.36 0.19 1.06
CA ALA A 103 19.51 -0.63 1.39
C ALA A 103 19.40 -2.07 0.83
N SER A 104 18.18 -2.58 0.64
CA SER A 104 17.92 -3.89 0.03
C SER A 104 18.15 -3.94 -1.47
N PHE A 105 18.18 -2.78 -2.15
CA PHE A 105 18.34 -2.72 -3.61
C PHE A 105 19.81 -2.68 -4.00
N GLN A 106 20.53 -1.61 -3.65
CA GLN A 106 21.96 -1.40 -3.91
C GLN A 106 22.55 -0.46 -2.84
N GLU A 107 23.88 -0.30 -2.85
CA GLU A 107 24.62 0.67 -2.01
C GLU A 107 24.37 0.55 -0.49
N THR A 108 24.15 -0.67 0.00
CA THR A 108 23.76 -0.99 1.39
C THR A 108 24.60 -0.27 2.44
N THR A 109 25.94 -0.28 2.31
CA THR A 109 26.83 0.39 3.27
C THR A 109 26.59 1.89 3.35
N ARG A 110 26.41 2.56 2.20
CA ARG A 110 26.19 4.01 2.15
C ARG A 110 24.85 4.36 2.78
N VAL A 111 23.79 3.65 2.41
CA VAL A 111 22.42 3.90 2.89
C VAL A 111 22.30 3.69 4.40
N LEU A 112 22.86 2.60 4.94
CA LEU A 112 22.82 2.33 6.38
C LEU A 112 23.62 3.35 7.18
N THR A 113 24.77 3.79 6.67
CA THR A 113 25.61 4.80 7.34
C THR A 113 24.88 6.14 7.42
N GLU A 114 24.30 6.60 6.32
CA GLU A 114 23.53 7.85 6.27
C GLU A 114 22.31 7.80 7.21
N ALA A 115 21.55 6.70 7.17
CA ALA A 115 20.41 6.52 8.06
C ALA A 115 20.79 6.47 9.55
N ALA A 116 21.95 5.88 9.89
CA ALA A 116 22.47 5.83 11.25
C ALA A 116 22.95 7.19 11.76
N ILE A 117 23.65 7.96 10.92
CA ILE A 117 24.11 9.33 11.25
C ILE A 117 22.91 10.24 11.53
N ASP A 118 21.88 10.15 10.69
CA ASP A 118 20.68 10.98 10.79
C ASP A 118 19.65 10.45 11.81
N GLY A 119 19.85 9.24 12.36
CA GLY A 119 18.91 8.60 13.29
C GLY A 119 17.53 8.31 12.67
N ARG A 120 17.46 8.00 11.37
CA ARG A 120 16.18 7.86 10.65
C ARG A 120 15.41 6.60 11.07
N GLY A 121 14.14 6.76 11.43
CA GLY A 121 13.19 5.66 11.59
C GLY A 121 12.52 5.25 10.28
N ASP A 122 12.22 3.96 10.09
CA ASP A 122 11.46 3.48 8.93
C ASP A 122 9.99 3.29 9.29
N SER A 123 9.09 3.90 8.51
CA SER A 123 7.64 3.86 8.76
C SER A 123 6.96 2.59 8.20
N LEU A 124 7.67 1.75 7.44
CA LEU A 124 7.14 0.48 6.91
C LEU A 124 5.87 0.66 6.06
N ASN A 125 5.81 1.73 5.28
CA ASN A 125 4.67 2.00 4.39
C ASN A 125 4.83 1.29 3.03
N GLY A 126 6.02 0.80 2.72
CA GLY A 126 6.36 0.16 1.47
C GLY A 126 6.11 -1.34 1.44
N LEU A 127 6.10 -1.90 0.22
CA LEU A 127 5.97 -3.33 0.02
C LEU A 127 7.22 -4.09 0.51
N LYS A 128 8.41 -3.62 0.14
CA LYS A 128 9.67 -4.31 0.38
C LYS A 128 10.04 -4.35 1.86
N GLU A 129 9.90 -3.25 2.59
CA GLU A 129 10.16 -3.22 4.03
C GLU A 129 9.37 -4.29 4.79
N ASN A 130 8.05 -4.38 4.51
CA ASN A 130 7.18 -5.33 5.19
C ASN A 130 7.56 -6.77 4.86
N ILE A 131 7.93 -7.06 3.60
CA ILE A 131 8.42 -8.38 3.20
C ILE A 131 9.72 -8.73 3.95
N ILE A 132 10.67 -7.80 4.03
CA ILE A 132 11.97 -8.02 4.70
C ILE A 132 11.78 -8.34 6.19
N ILE A 133 10.84 -7.65 6.85
CA ILE A 133 10.55 -7.84 8.27
C ILE A 133 9.65 -9.06 8.52
N GLY A 134 8.93 -9.55 7.51
CA GLY A 134 7.97 -10.65 7.63
C GLY A 134 6.58 -10.20 8.11
N LYS A 135 6.23 -8.92 7.93
CA LYS A 135 4.90 -8.37 8.20
C LYS A 135 4.03 -8.43 6.94
N LEU A 136 2.71 -8.51 7.11
CA LEU A 136 1.76 -8.39 6.01
C LEU A 136 2.02 -7.11 5.21
N ILE A 137 2.08 -7.27 3.90
CA ILE A 137 2.27 -6.16 2.96
C ILE A 137 1.06 -5.20 2.96
N PRO A 138 1.25 -3.89 2.79
CA PRO A 138 0.17 -2.91 2.74
C PRO A 138 -0.55 -2.89 1.37
N ALA A 139 -0.81 -4.07 0.80
CA ALA A 139 -1.47 -4.24 -0.48
C ALA A 139 -2.41 -5.45 -0.46
N GLY A 140 -3.47 -5.41 -1.28
CA GLY A 140 -4.49 -6.46 -1.28
C GLY A 140 -5.14 -6.62 0.10
N THR A 141 -5.30 -7.88 0.56
CA THR A 141 -5.87 -8.21 1.88
C THR A 141 -5.05 -7.70 3.06
N GLY A 142 -3.79 -7.30 2.85
CA GLY A 142 -2.96 -6.72 3.90
C GLY A 142 -3.22 -5.23 4.16
N MET A 143 -4.03 -4.55 3.33
CA MET A 143 -4.46 -3.17 3.64
C MET A 143 -5.36 -3.14 4.89
N MET A 144 -5.19 -2.11 5.73
CA MET A 144 -5.96 -1.94 6.99
C MET A 144 -7.47 -2.10 6.79
N ARG A 145 -8.02 -1.55 5.69
CA ARG A 145 -9.45 -1.63 5.35
C ARG A 145 -9.98 -3.06 5.24
N TYR A 146 -9.14 -4.02 4.86
CA TYR A 146 -9.52 -5.44 4.75
C TYR A 146 -9.11 -6.27 5.97
N ARG A 147 -8.33 -5.71 6.89
CA ARG A 147 -7.92 -6.38 8.13
C ARG A 147 -8.84 -6.07 9.29
N ASP A 148 -9.21 -4.80 9.43
CA ASP A 148 -10.00 -4.30 10.55
C ASP A 148 -11.44 -4.09 10.10
N PHE A 149 -12.14 -5.19 9.82
CA PHE A 149 -13.59 -5.17 9.70
C PHE A 149 -14.19 -5.79 10.96
N GLY A 150 -15.02 -5.02 11.66
CA GLY A 150 -15.85 -5.54 12.74
C GLY A 150 -16.89 -6.49 12.15
N ILE A 151 -16.84 -7.76 12.54
CA ILE A 151 -17.90 -8.70 12.20
C ILE A 151 -19.01 -8.47 13.23
N ASP A 152 -20.10 -7.83 12.81
CA ASP A 152 -21.33 -7.80 13.58
C ASP A 152 -22.21 -8.95 13.11
N ALA A 153 -22.40 -9.95 13.96
CA ALA A 153 -23.17 -11.14 13.67
C ALA A 153 -24.27 -11.30 14.73
N PRO A 154 -25.37 -10.53 14.64
CA PRO A 154 -26.39 -10.45 15.68
C PRO A 154 -27.09 -11.79 15.95
N ASP A 155 -27.15 -12.69 14.96
CA ASP A 155 -27.78 -14.01 15.05
C ASP A 155 -26.75 -15.16 15.01
N TYR A 156 -25.47 -14.90 15.26
CA TYR A 156 -24.46 -15.97 15.30
C TYR A 156 -24.68 -16.86 16.51
N VAL A 157 -25.15 -18.07 16.27
CA VAL A 157 -25.14 -19.15 17.26
C VAL A 157 -23.84 -19.95 17.03
N PRO A 158 -22.90 -19.95 17.98
CA PRO A 158 -21.72 -20.81 17.90
C PRO A 158 -22.17 -22.26 17.66
N MET A 159 -21.61 -22.90 16.65
CA MET A 159 -21.90 -24.32 16.41
C MET A 159 -21.54 -25.11 17.66
N ALA A 160 -22.47 -25.96 18.12
CA ALA A 160 -22.20 -26.86 19.23
C ALA A 160 -20.96 -27.69 18.89
N THR A 161 -19.90 -27.53 19.68
CA THR A 161 -18.69 -28.33 19.59
C THR A 161 -19.05 -29.75 19.96
N TRP A 162 -19.24 -30.61 18.96
CA TRP A 162 -19.27 -32.04 19.15
C TRP A 162 -17.84 -32.51 19.46
N HIS A 163 -17.45 -32.41 20.72
CA HIS A 163 -16.33 -33.19 21.23
C HIS A 163 -16.83 -34.64 21.32
N SER A 164 -16.11 -35.58 20.72
CA SER A 164 -16.42 -37.02 20.78
C SER A 164 -16.18 -37.63 22.15
N ASP A 165 -15.73 -36.84 23.11
CA ASP A 165 -15.31 -37.27 24.43
C ASP A 165 -16.29 -36.70 25.45
N ASP A 166 -17.48 -37.30 25.53
CA ASP A 166 -18.26 -37.34 26.76
C ASP A 166 -19.22 -38.55 26.68
N GLU A 167 -18.87 -39.59 27.44
CA GLU A 167 -19.73 -40.69 27.82
C GLU A 167 -20.89 -40.13 28.66
N ASP A 168 -22.03 -39.80 28.06
CA ASP A 168 -23.35 -39.87 28.72
C ASP A 168 -24.47 -39.63 27.70
N THR A 169 -24.74 -40.65 26.87
CA THR A 169 -25.90 -40.69 25.97
C THR A 169 -27.15 -41.33 26.61
N SER A 170 -27.14 -41.51 27.94
CA SER A 170 -28.20 -42.20 28.66
C SER A 170 -29.47 -41.35 28.86
N ASP A 171 -29.32 -40.02 28.99
CA ASP A 171 -30.45 -39.13 29.30
C ASP A 171 -31.34 -38.78 28.10
N VAL A 172 -30.81 -38.85 26.87
CA VAL A 172 -31.57 -38.50 25.66
C VAL A 172 -32.46 -39.64 25.17
N LEU A 173 -32.05 -40.89 25.43
CA LEU A 173 -32.79 -42.09 25.04
C LEU A 173 -33.99 -42.38 25.96
N SER A 174 -33.92 -41.99 27.24
CA SER A 174 -35.01 -42.21 28.20
C SER A 174 -36.24 -41.35 27.91
N ALA A 175 -36.05 -40.10 27.46
CA ALA A 175 -37.14 -39.20 27.09
C ALA A 175 -37.91 -39.65 25.83
N ALA A 176 -37.26 -40.39 24.93
CA ALA A 176 -37.88 -40.87 23.69
C ALA A 176 -38.78 -42.11 23.90
N TRP A 177 -38.52 -42.93 24.93
CA TRP A 177 -39.31 -44.13 25.23
C TRP A 177 -40.60 -43.84 26.01
N ASP A 178 -40.62 -42.81 26.84
CA ASP A 178 -41.81 -42.47 27.64
C ASP A 178 -42.95 -41.82 26.82
N GLY A 179 -42.63 -41.27 25.65
CA GLY A 179 -43.60 -40.59 24.78
C GLY A 179 -44.48 -41.49 23.92
N GLN A 180 -44.21 -42.81 23.84
CA GLN A 180 -44.80 -43.67 22.80
C GLN A 180 -45.89 -44.64 23.29
N SER A 181 -46.35 -44.52 24.55
CA SER A 181 -47.29 -45.47 25.17
C SER A 181 -48.73 -44.95 25.39
N ARG A 182 -49.15 -43.85 24.75
CA ARG A 182 -50.55 -43.39 24.80
C ARG A 182 -51.10 -43.00 23.42
N GLY A 183 -52.07 -43.79 22.94
CA GLY A 183 -53.02 -43.34 21.91
C GLY A 183 -53.21 -44.30 20.74
N SER A 184 -53.95 -45.38 20.96
CA SER A 184 -54.71 -46.07 19.91
C SER A 184 -55.86 -45.16 19.44
N ASP A 185 -56.03 -44.97 18.12
CA ASP A 185 -57.30 -45.26 17.43
C ASP A 185 -57.30 -44.90 15.93
N SER A 186 -57.68 -45.92 15.15
CA SER A 186 -58.46 -45.95 13.90
C SER A 186 -58.12 -45.06 12.68
N VAL A 187 -57.94 -45.74 11.54
CA VAL A 187 -57.89 -45.29 10.13
C VAL A 187 -58.77 -46.29 9.34
N PRO A 188 -59.28 -46.04 8.11
CA PRO A 188 -59.79 -44.83 7.43
C PRO A 188 -61.19 -45.04 6.80
N GLY A 189 -61.73 -43.98 6.19
CA GLY A 189 -62.62 -44.03 5.02
C GLY A 189 -62.21 -42.97 4.01
#